data_AF-A0A349MMM0-F1
#
_entry.id   AF-A0A349MMM0-F1
#
_cell.length_a   1.000
_cell.length_b   1.000
_cell.length_c   1.000
_cell.angle_alpha   90.00
_cell.angle_beta   90.00
_cell.angle_gamma   90.00
#
_symmetry.space_group_name_H-M   'P 1'
#
loop_
_entity.id
_entity.type
_entity.pdbx_description
1 polymer ?
#
loop_
_entity_poly.entity_id
_entity_poly.type
_entity_poly.pdbx_seq_one_letter_code
_entity_poly.pdbx_strand_id
1 'polypeptide(L)'
;MPIAIYLAVRDRSFFSLIIMSAAGALTALIPFALPVFSLSNYLAWFGIVATKPTDGEMVTKALRYGIFFLLPPMILVAQRIISLNKAGTWELDKIFAYAISTLAGAAGCIYLASKPGAGMYYVLPFAPLIADMIVLVCRENAHVMPKKKHVIPSIVCGLLIAVMFVTSIPIQKRFVRALEWDRTTNIQKDLHAIMSKFEDASIHMGMGDKYQGYNNTLQKTELIFEGNPYVVDFGVMIETSKLGIPLPKLLVDRLSRCEIDMWLIPRGEQPFEMTGYYENTVVDKEFKEAFLKYYQKTDQSEYFDIWQCSRP
;
A
#
# COMPACT_ATOMS: atom_id res chain seq x y z
N MET A 1 -11.43 -0.12 -14.74
CA MET A 1 -12.43 0.76 -15.39
C MET A 1 -11.91 1.42 -16.68
N PRO A 2 -10.72 2.08 -16.72
CA PRO A 2 -10.28 2.80 -17.93
C PRO A 2 -10.14 1.92 -19.20
N ILE A 3 -9.57 0.72 -19.06
CA ILE A 3 -9.48 -0.27 -20.15
C ILE A 3 -10.87 -0.70 -20.65
N ALA A 4 -11.84 -0.88 -19.75
CA ALA A 4 -13.19 -1.29 -20.12
C ALA A 4 -13.89 -0.20 -20.96
N ILE A 5 -13.68 1.07 -20.61
CA ILE A 5 -14.18 2.22 -21.36
C ILE A 5 -13.49 2.30 -22.73
N TYR A 6 -12.17 2.12 -22.80
CA TYR A 6 -11.44 2.06 -24.07
C TYR A 6 -12.01 0.99 -25.01
N LEU A 7 -12.19 -0.24 -24.53
CA LEU A 7 -12.72 -1.35 -25.33
C LEU A 7 -14.16 -1.11 -25.78
N ALA A 8 -15.01 -0.57 -24.90
CA ALA A 8 -16.39 -0.26 -25.24
C ALA A 8 -16.51 0.77 -26.37
N VAL A 9 -15.66 1.81 -26.36
CA VAL A 9 -15.63 2.82 -27.43
C VAL A 9 -15.00 2.25 -28.70
N ARG A 10 -13.92 1.46 -28.58
CA ARG A 10 -13.25 0.82 -29.73
C ARG A 10 -14.17 -0.14 -30.48
N ASP A 11 -14.86 -1.01 -29.76
CA ASP A 11 -15.70 -2.06 -30.32
C ASP A 11 -17.14 -1.57 -30.56
N ARG A 12 -17.44 -0.31 -30.19
CA ARG A 12 -18.80 0.27 -30.16
C ARG A 12 -19.81 -0.63 -29.46
N SER A 13 -19.39 -1.27 -28.37
CA SER A 13 -20.13 -2.31 -27.68
C SER A 13 -20.22 -2.03 -26.19
N PHE A 14 -21.45 -1.80 -25.71
CA PHE A 14 -21.73 -1.70 -24.28
C PHE A 14 -21.50 -3.03 -23.56
N PHE A 15 -21.64 -4.16 -24.26
CA PHE A 15 -21.35 -5.49 -23.68
C PHE A 15 -19.88 -5.63 -23.29
N SER A 16 -18.95 -5.07 -24.05
CA SER A 16 -17.52 -5.07 -23.68
C SER A 16 -17.28 -4.34 -22.34
N LEU A 17 -18.02 -3.26 -22.07
CA LEU A 17 -17.97 -2.56 -20.78
C LEU A 17 -18.46 -3.45 -19.64
N ILE A 18 -19.61 -4.11 -19.82
CA ILE A 18 -20.20 -5.00 -18.81
C ILE A 18 -19.26 -6.16 -18.49
N ILE A 19 -18.79 -6.88 -19.52
CA ILE A 19 -17.94 -8.07 -19.35
C ILE A 19 -16.65 -7.70 -18.61
N MET A 20 -15.98 -6.63 -19.01
CA MET A 20 -14.71 -6.22 -18.39
C MET A 20 -14.91 -5.67 -16.97
N SER A 21 -16.02 -4.98 -16.72
CA SER A 21 -16.37 -4.50 -15.36
C SER A 21 -16.71 -5.66 -14.44
N ALA A 22 -17.47 -6.64 -14.94
CA ALA A 22 -17.80 -7.87 -14.22
C ALA A 22 -16.55 -8.70 -13.94
N ALA A 23 -15.65 -8.88 -14.91
CA ALA A 23 -14.39 -9.60 -14.72
C ALA A 23 -13.50 -8.92 -13.66
N GLY A 24 -13.44 -7.57 -13.67
CA GLY A 24 -12.74 -6.80 -12.65
C GLY A 24 -13.36 -6.96 -11.26
N ALA A 25 -14.69 -6.88 -11.15
CA ALA A 25 -15.41 -7.07 -9.90
C ALA A 25 -15.25 -8.49 -9.35
N LEU A 26 -15.38 -9.51 -10.21
CA LEU A 26 -15.16 -10.90 -9.82
C LEU A 26 -13.74 -11.10 -9.29
N THR A 27 -12.73 -10.61 -10.00
CA THR A 27 -11.33 -10.69 -9.56
C THR A 27 -11.14 -10.04 -8.18
N ALA A 28 -11.75 -8.87 -7.94
CA ALA A 28 -11.69 -8.21 -6.64
C ALA A 28 -12.42 -8.99 -5.52
N LEU A 29 -13.40 -9.82 -5.88
CA LEU A 29 -14.17 -10.62 -4.94
C LEU A 29 -13.58 -12.01 -4.66
N ILE A 30 -12.65 -12.50 -5.49
CA ILE A 30 -12.01 -13.83 -5.34
C ILE A 30 -11.50 -14.09 -3.91
N PRO A 31 -10.78 -13.17 -3.24
CA PRO A 31 -10.26 -13.44 -1.90
C PRO A 31 -11.35 -13.81 -0.89
N PHE A 32 -12.53 -13.21 -1.01
CA PHE A 32 -13.66 -13.43 -0.09
C PHE A 32 -14.40 -14.75 -0.31
N ALA A 33 -14.01 -15.53 -1.33
CA ALA A 33 -14.45 -16.92 -1.46
C ALA A 33 -13.78 -17.83 -0.41
N LEU A 34 -12.67 -17.39 0.21
CA LEU A 34 -12.00 -18.13 1.28
C LEU A 34 -12.62 -17.75 2.63
N PRO A 35 -12.88 -18.73 3.53
CA PRO A 35 -13.52 -18.49 4.82
C PRO A 35 -12.70 -17.57 5.76
N VAL A 36 -11.39 -17.44 5.49
CA VAL A 36 -10.48 -16.57 6.24
C VAL A 36 -10.75 -15.09 5.97
N PHE A 37 -11.27 -14.73 4.78
CA PHE A 37 -11.51 -13.35 4.38
C PHE A 37 -13.00 -13.03 4.40
N SER A 38 -13.48 -12.46 5.51
CA SER A 38 -14.87 -12.03 5.63
C SER A 38 -15.13 -10.73 4.86
N LEU A 39 -16.02 -10.79 3.86
CA LEU A 39 -16.46 -9.61 3.11
C LEU A 39 -17.17 -8.60 4.01
N SER A 40 -18.02 -9.06 4.95
CA SER A 40 -18.73 -8.16 5.86
C SER A 40 -17.76 -7.39 6.76
N ASN A 41 -16.73 -8.07 7.28
CA ASN A 41 -15.72 -7.43 8.13
C ASN A 41 -14.88 -6.45 7.32
N TYR A 42 -14.52 -6.81 6.08
CA TYR A 42 -13.82 -5.91 5.18
C TYR A 42 -14.64 -4.65 4.86
N LEU A 43 -15.92 -4.81 4.51
CA LEU A 43 -16.80 -3.68 4.19
C LEU A 43 -17.06 -2.76 5.39
N ALA A 44 -17.11 -3.30 6.61
CA ALA A 44 -17.29 -2.51 7.83
C ALA A 44 -16.20 -1.45 8.02
N TRP A 45 -14.97 -1.70 7.54
CA TRP A 45 -13.87 -0.75 7.63
C TRP A 45 -14.08 0.50 6.76
N PHE A 46 -14.82 0.43 5.65
CA PHE A 46 -14.98 1.60 4.78
C PHE A 46 -15.69 2.76 5.48
N GLY A 47 -16.73 2.49 6.27
CA GLY A 47 -17.42 3.52 7.03
C GLY A 47 -16.50 4.22 8.04
N ILE A 48 -15.67 3.43 8.71
CA ILE A 48 -14.71 3.91 9.72
C ILE A 48 -13.58 4.72 9.05
N VAL A 49 -13.06 4.28 7.91
CA VAL A 49 -11.98 4.97 7.20
C VAL A 49 -12.49 6.23 6.50
N ALA A 50 -13.74 6.25 6.06
CA ALA A 50 -14.34 7.40 5.38
C ALA A 50 -14.38 8.66 6.27
N THR A 51 -14.53 8.51 7.59
CA THR A 51 -14.59 9.63 8.55
C THR A 51 -13.23 10.28 8.81
N LYS A 52 -12.12 9.68 8.37
CA LYS A 52 -10.78 10.27 8.53
C LYS A 52 -10.70 11.64 7.87
N PRO A 53 -10.06 12.64 8.50
CA PRO A 53 -9.85 13.92 7.84
C PRO A 53 -8.93 13.77 6.63
N THR A 54 -9.04 14.72 5.70
CA THR A 54 -8.11 14.86 4.59
C THR A 54 -6.92 15.72 5.02
N ASP A 55 -5.72 15.33 4.62
CA ASP A 55 -4.48 16.06 4.89
C ASP A 55 -3.96 16.69 3.59
N GLY A 56 -3.83 18.02 3.60
CA GLY A 56 -3.32 18.79 2.47
C GLY A 56 -1.86 18.47 2.11
N GLU A 57 -1.04 18.07 3.09
CA GLU A 57 0.32 17.62 2.81
C GLU A 57 0.29 16.30 2.03
N MET A 58 -0.60 15.38 2.40
CA MET A 58 -0.78 14.12 1.67
C MET A 58 -1.33 14.35 0.26
N VAL A 59 -2.25 15.31 0.06
CA VAL A 59 -2.69 15.71 -1.29
C VAL A 59 -1.50 16.20 -2.12
N THR A 60 -0.71 17.11 -1.55
CA THR A 60 0.45 17.69 -2.22
C THR A 60 1.47 16.62 -2.58
N LYS A 61 1.71 15.68 -1.66
CA LYS A 61 2.57 14.51 -1.88
C LYS A 61 2.01 13.62 -2.99
N ALA A 62 0.74 13.24 -2.93
CA ALA A 62 0.08 12.42 -3.94
C ALA A 62 0.13 13.06 -5.34
N LEU A 63 -0.10 14.37 -5.45
CA LEU A 63 0.01 15.11 -6.70
C LEU A 63 1.45 15.20 -7.20
N ARG A 64 2.40 15.53 -6.32
CA ARG A 64 3.83 15.65 -6.67
C ARG A 64 4.40 14.35 -7.23
N TYR A 65 4.08 13.22 -6.60
CA TYR A 65 4.51 11.90 -7.08
C TYR A 65 3.62 11.38 -8.21
N GLY A 66 2.34 11.78 -8.23
CA GLY A 66 1.36 11.39 -9.23
C GLY A 66 1.51 12.10 -10.57
N ILE A 67 2.17 13.25 -10.63
CA ILE A 67 2.31 14.05 -11.86
C ILE A 67 2.90 13.24 -13.01
N PHE A 68 3.82 12.32 -12.74
CA PHE A 68 4.41 11.43 -13.72
C PHE A 68 3.38 10.49 -14.38
N PHE A 69 2.37 10.07 -13.62
CA PHE A 69 1.28 9.23 -14.11
C PHE A 69 0.15 10.05 -14.74
N LEU A 70 -0.05 11.30 -14.30
CA LEU A 70 -1.10 12.17 -14.82
C LEU A 70 -0.71 12.88 -16.11
N LEU A 71 0.57 13.16 -16.32
CA LEU A 71 1.04 14.02 -17.41
C LEU A 71 0.76 13.43 -18.81
N PRO A 72 1.00 12.14 -19.10
CA PRO A 72 0.65 11.56 -20.40
C PRO A 72 -0.84 11.68 -20.76
N PRO A 73 -1.82 11.28 -19.92
CA PRO A 73 -3.22 11.42 -20.26
C PRO A 73 -3.67 12.89 -20.31
N MET A 74 -3.10 13.79 -19.49
CA MET A 74 -3.37 15.24 -19.60
C MET A 74 -2.95 15.80 -20.96
N ILE A 75 -1.77 15.44 -21.46
CA ILE A 75 -1.29 15.89 -22.78
C ILE A 75 -2.21 15.39 -23.88
N LEU A 76 -2.62 14.11 -23.84
CA LEU A 76 -3.49 13.52 -24.85
C LEU A 76 -4.88 14.18 -24.86
N VAL A 77 -5.44 14.45 -23.68
CA VAL A 77 -6.71 15.19 -23.55
C VAL A 77 -6.57 16.59 -24.10
N ALA A 78 -5.53 17.34 -23.73
CA ALA A 78 -5.30 18.70 -24.21
C ALA A 78 -5.12 18.74 -25.74
N GLN A 79 -4.30 17.85 -26.31
CA GLN A 79 -4.10 17.73 -27.76
C GLN A 79 -5.43 17.46 -28.48
N ARG A 80 -6.26 16.57 -27.92
CA ARG A 80 -7.56 16.24 -28.53
C ARG A 80 -8.54 17.41 -28.45
N ILE A 81 -8.65 18.10 -27.32
CA ILE A 81 -9.52 19.28 -27.18
C ILE A 81 -9.14 20.36 -28.22
N ILE A 82 -7.84 20.63 -28.38
CA ILE A 82 -7.36 21.58 -29.39
C ILE A 82 -7.73 21.14 -30.80
N SER A 83 -7.60 19.84 -31.10
CA SER A 83 -7.95 19.29 -32.42
C SER A 83 -9.45 19.36 -32.70
N LEU A 84 -10.30 19.02 -31.73
CA LEU A 84 -11.76 19.04 -31.88
C LEU A 84 -12.28 20.46 -32.06
N ASN A 85 -11.75 21.43 -31.30
CA ASN A 85 -12.09 22.84 -31.44
C ASN A 85 -11.77 23.39 -32.85
N LYS A 86 -10.74 22.85 -33.52
CA LYS A 86 -10.42 23.21 -34.91
C LYS A 86 -11.30 22.51 -35.94
N ALA A 87 -11.75 21.28 -35.65
CA ALA A 87 -12.53 20.46 -36.57
C ALA A 87 -14.04 20.73 -36.50
N GLY A 88 -14.53 21.39 -35.44
CA GLY A 88 -15.95 21.75 -35.28
C GLY A 88 -16.89 20.57 -35.04
N THR A 89 -16.36 19.36 -34.85
CA THR A 89 -17.13 18.13 -34.61
C THR A 89 -16.63 17.45 -33.34
N TRP A 90 -17.56 17.00 -32.49
CA TRP A 90 -17.26 16.31 -31.23
C TRP A 90 -17.55 14.82 -31.38
N GLU A 91 -16.55 14.06 -31.83
CA GLU A 91 -16.60 12.60 -31.78
C GLU A 91 -15.69 12.07 -30.66
N LEU A 92 -16.29 11.25 -29.78
CA LEU A 92 -15.60 10.57 -28.70
C LEU A 92 -14.71 9.47 -29.27
N ASP A 93 -13.42 9.76 -29.40
CA ASP A 93 -12.42 8.78 -29.79
C ASP A 93 -12.02 7.87 -28.62
N LYS A 94 -11.64 6.63 -28.92
CA LYS A 94 -11.24 5.61 -27.94
C LYS A 94 -10.03 6.01 -27.09
N ILE A 95 -9.01 6.67 -27.67
CA ILE A 95 -7.83 7.14 -26.91
C ILE A 95 -8.25 8.29 -26.00
N PHE A 96 -9.11 9.19 -26.47
CA PHE A 96 -9.64 10.27 -25.65
C PHE A 96 -10.48 9.76 -24.47
N ALA A 97 -11.36 8.79 -24.72
CA ALA A 97 -12.15 8.13 -23.67
C ALA A 97 -11.25 7.39 -22.66
N TYR A 98 -10.18 6.75 -23.13
CA TYR A 98 -9.20 6.11 -22.25
C TYR A 98 -8.46 7.13 -21.38
N ALA A 99 -8.01 8.24 -21.95
CA ALA A 99 -7.30 9.29 -21.23
C ALA A 99 -8.18 9.98 -20.18
N ILE A 100 -9.42 10.35 -20.52
CA ILE A 100 -10.36 10.94 -19.57
C ILE A 100 -10.72 9.97 -18.45
N SER A 101 -11.02 8.71 -18.77
CA SER A 101 -11.37 7.72 -17.74
C SER A 101 -10.19 7.42 -16.81
N THR A 102 -8.96 7.46 -17.32
CA THR A 102 -7.73 7.38 -16.51
C THR A 102 -7.61 8.56 -15.56
N LEU A 103 -7.80 9.79 -16.05
CA LEU A 103 -7.77 11.00 -15.20
C LEU A 103 -8.88 11.00 -14.15
N ALA A 104 -10.09 10.61 -14.51
CA ALA A 104 -11.22 10.51 -13.59
C ALA A 104 -10.96 9.47 -12.48
N GLY A 105 -10.41 8.29 -12.86
CA GLY A 105 -9.99 7.28 -11.90
C GLY A 105 -8.89 7.81 -10.97
N ALA A 106 -7.88 8.47 -11.53
CA ALA A 106 -6.77 9.01 -10.74
C ALA A 106 -7.23 10.12 -9.78
N ALA A 107 -8.16 10.98 -10.17
CA ALA A 107 -8.76 11.98 -9.30
C ALA A 107 -9.47 11.33 -8.09
N GLY A 108 -10.23 10.25 -8.32
CA GLY A 108 -10.83 9.46 -7.24
C GLY A 108 -9.78 8.86 -6.30
N CYS A 109 -8.68 8.33 -6.85
CA CYS A 109 -7.58 7.78 -6.05
C CYS A 109 -6.79 8.86 -5.29
N ILE A 110 -6.66 10.08 -5.82
CA ILE A 110 -6.01 11.21 -5.12
C ILE A 110 -6.81 11.61 -3.87
N TYR A 111 -8.15 11.57 -3.95
CA TYR A 111 -8.97 11.78 -2.76
C TYR A 111 -8.67 10.72 -1.68
N LEU A 112 -8.54 9.45 -2.05
CA LEU A 112 -8.15 8.41 -1.09
C LEU A 112 -6.72 8.58 -0.58
N ALA A 113 -5.80 9.01 -1.45
CA ALA A 113 -4.41 9.31 -1.13
C ALA A 113 -4.25 10.45 -0.12
N SER A 114 -5.26 11.34 -0.03
CA SER A 114 -5.25 12.50 0.89
C SER A 114 -5.41 12.12 2.35
N LYS A 115 -5.79 10.88 2.67
CA LYS A 115 -5.89 10.43 4.05
C LYS A 115 -4.47 10.25 4.63
N PRO A 116 -4.21 10.64 5.89
CA PRO A 116 -2.96 10.34 6.55
C PRO A 116 -2.61 8.85 6.48
N GLY A 117 -1.34 8.53 6.26
CA GLY A 117 -0.85 7.15 6.07
C GLY A 117 -1.07 6.55 4.67
N ALA A 118 -1.92 7.16 3.82
CA ALA A 118 -2.20 6.65 2.46
C ALA A 118 -1.12 7.06 1.44
N GLY A 119 -1.01 8.37 1.18
CA GLY A 119 0.02 8.96 0.34
C GLY A 119 0.07 8.45 -1.12
N MET A 120 1.26 8.49 -1.71
CA MET A 120 1.48 8.27 -3.15
C MET A 120 1.19 6.86 -3.68
N TYR A 121 1.00 5.86 -2.81
CA TYR A 121 0.83 4.47 -3.28
C TYR A 121 -0.47 4.26 -4.06
N TYR A 122 -1.47 5.12 -3.84
CA TYR A 122 -2.78 5.07 -4.52
C TYR A 122 -2.70 5.43 -6.01
N VAL A 123 -1.64 6.09 -6.47
CA VAL A 123 -1.46 6.42 -7.89
C VAL A 123 -0.60 5.38 -8.64
N LEU A 124 0.06 4.45 -7.93
CA LEU A 124 0.90 3.42 -8.55
C LEU A 124 0.13 2.47 -9.49
N PRO A 125 -1.12 2.06 -9.22
CA PRO A 125 -1.87 1.20 -10.13
C PRO A 125 -2.12 1.80 -11.52
N PHE A 126 -1.91 3.10 -11.71
CA PHE A 126 -2.02 3.76 -13.01
C PHE A 126 -0.77 3.59 -13.89
N ALA A 127 0.39 3.21 -13.32
CA ALA A 127 1.61 2.98 -14.08
C ALA A 127 1.43 2.04 -15.30
N PRO A 128 0.82 0.83 -15.17
CA PRO A 128 0.58 -0.04 -16.32
C PRO A 128 -0.39 0.57 -17.34
N LEU A 129 -1.39 1.35 -16.90
CA LEU A 129 -2.33 2.03 -17.80
C LEU A 129 -1.62 3.10 -18.65
N ILE A 130 -0.68 3.82 -18.05
CA ILE A 130 0.11 4.82 -18.76
C ILE A 130 1.04 4.17 -19.76
N ALA A 131 1.71 3.07 -19.40
CA ALA A 131 2.56 2.32 -20.31
C ALA A 131 1.76 1.80 -21.52
N ASP A 132 0.60 1.17 -21.28
CA ASP A 132 -0.30 0.70 -22.33
C ASP A 132 -0.79 1.85 -23.23
N MET A 133 -1.20 2.97 -22.64
CA MET A 133 -1.65 4.16 -23.38
C MET A 133 -0.56 4.72 -24.29
N ILE A 134 0.69 4.82 -23.82
CA ILE A 134 1.82 5.26 -24.64
C ILE A 134 2.04 4.31 -25.82
N VAL A 135 1.98 2.99 -25.60
CA VAL A 135 2.13 1.98 -26.66
C VAL A 135 1.01 2.11 -27.70
N LEU A 136 -0.24 2.27 -27.26
CA LEU A 136 -1.38 2.43 -28.15
C LEU A 136 -1.26 3.69 -29.01
N VAL A 137 -0.89 4.82 -28.42
CA VAL A 137 -0.68 6.08 -29.14
C VAL A 137 0.45 5.94 -30.17
N CYS A 138 1.57 5.32 -29.81
CA CYS A 138 2.66 5.03 -30.74
C CYS A 138 2.19 4.17 -31.92
N ARG A 139 1.45 3.10 -31.64
CA ARG A 139 0.95 2.17 -32.65
C ARG A 139 -0.03 2.83 -33.61
N GLU A 140 -1.01 3.57 -33.11
CA GLU A 140 -2.01 4.21 -33.96
C GLU A 140 -1.40 5.32 -34.81
N ASN A 141 -0.49 6.09 -34.23
CA ASN A 141 0.24 7.08 -35.00
C ASN A 141 1.05 6.42 -36.12
N ALA A 142 1.69 5.27 -35.91
CA ALA A 142 2.47 4.57 -36.94
C ALA A 142 1.64 4.07 -38.13
N HIS A 143 0.35 3.75 -37.94
CA HIS A 143 -0.51 3.20 -38.99
C HIS A 143 -1.33 4.23 -39.77
N VAL A 144 -1.66 5.38 -39.18
CA VAL A 144 -2.71 6.29 -39.73
C VAL A 144 -2.14 7.56 -40.38
N MET A 145 -0.98 8.06 -39.96
CA MET A 145 -0.47 9.33 -40.48
C MET A 145 0.51 9.17 -41.67
N PRO A 146 0.63 10.17 -42.56
CA PRO A 146 1.70 10.19 -43.56
C PRO A 146 3.05 10.48 -42.89
N LYS A 147 4.15 9.93 -43.44
CA LYS A 147 5.51 9.95 -42.87
C LYS A 147 5.97 11.29 -42.25
N LYS A 148 5.57 12.42 -42.83
CA LYS A 148 5.93 13.78 -42.37
C LYS A 148 5.17 14.28 -41.13
N LYS A 149 4.02 13.69 -40.75
CA LYS A 149 3.20 14.09 -39.59
C LYS A 149 3.40 13.21 -38.34
N HIS A 150 4.09 12.06 -38.46
CA HIS A 150 4.41 11.19 -37.30
C HIS A 150 5.46 11.77 -36.35
N VAL A 151 6.25 12.74 -36.81
CA VAL A 151 7.46 13.14 -36.11
C VAL A 151 7.14 13.73 -34.74
N ILE A 152 6.10 14.57 -34.63
CA ILE A 152 5.76 15.27 -33.38
C ILE A 152 5.20 14.30 -32.31
N PRO A 153 4.17 13.47 -32.58
CA PRO A 153 3.66 12.54 -31.56
C PRO A 153 4.69 11.49 -31.12
N SER A 154 5.52 11.00 -32.04
CA SER A 154 6.59 10.05 -31.72
C SER A 154 7.71 10.67 -30.89
N ILE A 155 8.07 11.93 -31.16
CA ILE A 155 9.01 12.69 -30.31
C ILE A 155 8.41 12.90 -28.92
N VAL A 156 7.13 13.25 -28.81
CA VAL A 156 6.46 13.42 -27.50
C VAL A 156 6.44 12.10 -26.72
N CYS A 157 6.10 10.98 -27.35
CA CYS A 157 6.12 9.66 -26.70
C CYS A 157 7.55 9.27 -26.28
N GLY A 158 8.54 9.49 -27.15
CA GLY A 158 9.95 9.24 -26.84
C GLY A 158 10.46 10.11 -25.68
N LEU A 159 10.06 11.39 -25.62
CA LEU A 159 10.38 12.30 -24.51
C LEU A 159 9.71 11.85 -23.21
N LEU A 160 8.45 11.44 -23.23
CA LEU A 160 7.75 10.93 -22.05
C LEU A 160 8.44 9.69 -21.49
N ILE A 161 8.78 8.73 -22.36
CA ILE A 161 9.54 7.54 -21.99
C ILE A 161 10.90 7.93 -21.41
N ALA A 162 11.65 8.83 -22.09
CA ALA A 162 12.96 9.28 -21.63
C ALA A 162 12.89 9.96 -20.26
N VAL A 163 11.91 10.83 -20.02
CA VAL A 163 11.69 11.49 -18.72
C VAL A 163 11.39 10.46 -17.63
N MET A 164 10.55 9.46 -17.91
CA MET A 164 10.27 8.38 -16.96
C MET A 164 11.54 7.59 -16.61
N PHE A 165 12.37 7.23 -17.60
CA PHE A 165 13.63 6.51 -17.34
C PHE A 165 14.65 7.35 -16.57
N VAL A 166 14.90 8.59 -17.01
CA VAL A 166 15.88 9.50 -16.40
C VAL A 166 15.53 9.80 -14.94
N THR A 167 14.24 9.93 -14.62
CA THR A 167 13.79 10.19 -13.24
C THR A 167 13.74 8.91 -12.40
N SER A 168 13.43 7.75 -12.98
CA SER A 168 13.31 6.48 -12.26
C SER A 168 14.67 5.91 -11.83
N ILE A 169 15.69 6.00 -12.67
CA ILE A 169 17.00 5.36 -12.39
C ILE A 169 17.65 5.90 -11.09
N PRO A 170 17.75 7.23 -10.86
CA PRO A 170 18.31 7.75 -9.61
C PRO A 170 17.49 7.38 -8.38
N ILE A 171 16.16 7.35 -8.50
CA ILE A 171 15.25 7.00 -7.42
C ILE A 171 15.44 5.52 -7.06
N GLN A 172 15.44 4.62 -8.04
CA GLN A 172 15.69 3.19 -7.84
C GLN A 172 17.08 2.96 -7.24
N LYS A 173 18.11 3.65 -7.74
CA LYS A 173 19.47 3.56 -7.20
C LYS A 173 19.54 4.04 -5.74
N ARG A 174 18.86 5.13 -5.39
CA ARG A 174 18.76 5.62 -4.01
C ARG A 174 18.01 4.63 -3.13
N PHE A 175 16.92 4.07 -3.63
CA PHE A 175 16.15 3.04 -2.94
C PHE A 175 17.00 1.83 -2.62
N VAL A 176 17.68 1.25 -3.62
CA VAL A 176 18.55 0.08 -3.44
C VAL A 176 19.69 0.37 -2.45
N ARG A 177 20.26 1.58 -2.47
CA ARG A 177 21.31 1.99 -1.51
C ARG A 177 20.78 2.24 -0.10
N ALA A 178 19.51 2.57 0.05
CA ALA A 178 18.86 2.77 1.34
C ALA A 178 18.40 1.46 1.98
N LEU A 179 18.47 0.34 1.25
CA LEU A 179 18.17 -0.98 1.80
C LEU A 179 19.34 -1.46 2.66
N GLU A 180 19.07 -1.64 3.95
CA GLU A 180 20.01 -2.20 4.92
C GLU A 180 19.97 -3.73 4.86
N TRP A 181 20.46 -4.31 3.76
CA TRP A 181 20.43 -5.76 3.51
C TRP A 181 21.16 -6.55 4.60
N ASP A 182 22.33 -6.08 5.02
CA ASP A 182 23.13 -6.75 6.06
C ASP A 182 22.39 -6.76 7.40
N ARG A 183 21.81 -5.62 7.80
CA ARG A 183 21.00 -5.52 9.02
C ARG A 183 19.80 -6.46 8.98
N THR A 184 19.07 -6.46 7.87
CA THR A 184 17.89 -7.33 7.69
C THR A 184 18.29 -8.80 7.83
N THR A 185 19.38 -9.19 7.17
CA THR A 185 19.92 -10.55 7.25
C THR A 185 20.34 -10.93 8.67
N ASN A 186 20.94 -10.00 9.42
CA ASN A 186 21.35 -10.25 10.81
C ASN A 186 20.14 -10.38 11.74
N ILE A 187 19.09 -9.56 11.56
CA ILE A 187 17.84 -9.70 12.31
C ILE A 187 17.18 -11.05 12.03
N GLN A 188 17.14 -11.49 10.77
CA GLN A 188 16.61 -12.80 10.41
C GLN A 188 17.41 -13.93 11.07
N LYS A 189 18.76 -13.87 11.04
CA LYS A 189 19.61 -14.84 11.73
C LYS A 189 19.36 -14.87 13.24
N ASP A 190 19.22 -13.72 13.87
CA ASP A 190 18.91 -13.61 15.30
C ASP A 190 17.54 -14.23 15.61
N LEU A 191 16.51 -13.95 14.80
CA LEU A 191 15.19 -14.57 14.93
C LEU A 191 15.23 -16.09 14.78
N HIS A 192 15.95 -16.60 13.77
CA HIS A 192 16.10 -18.04 13.54
C HIS A 192 16.83 -18.72 14.69
N ALA A 193 17.83 -18.07 15.29
CA ALA A 193 18.51 -18.55 16.49
C ALA A 193 17.56 -18.60 17.70
N ILE A 194 16.71 -17.58 17.88
CA ILE A 194 15.69 -17.56 18.95
C ILE A 194 14.68 -18.70 18.73
N MET A 195 14.12 -18.84 17.52
CA MET A 195 13.16 -19.90 17.20
C MET A 195 13.75 -21.29 17.42
N SER A 196 15.03 -21.50 17.05
CA SER A 196 15.72 -22.76 17.29
C SER A 196 15.94 -23.05 18.78
N LYS A 197 16.12 -22.00 19.60
CA LYS A 197 16.29 -22.13 21.05
C LYS A 197 14.97 -22.42 21.77
N PHE A 198 13.85 -22.00 21.19
CA PHE A 198 12.51 -22.08 21.77
C PHE A 198 11.51 -22.74 20.81
N GLU A 199 11.86 -23.93 20.29
CA GLU A 199 11.14 -24.60 19.19
C GLU A 199 9.67 -24.89 19.50
N ASP A 200 9.35 -25.20 20.76
CA ASP A 200 7.98 -25.53 21.19
C ASP A 200 7.19 -24.31 21.71
N ALA A 201 7.80 -23.12 21.76
CA ALA A 201 7.16 -21.93 22.32
C ALA A 201 6.38 -21.17 21.24
N SER A 202 5.21 -20.63 21.61
CA SER A 202 4.52 -19.62 20.81
C SER A 202 5.21 -18.25 20.95
N ILE A 203 5.80 -17.76 19.85
CA ILE A 203 6.63 -16.56 19.82
C ILE A 203 5.92 -15.44 19.06
N HIS A 204 5.72 -14.31 19.73
CA HIS A 204 5.09 -13.15 19.13
C HIS A 204 6.02 -11.95 19.08
N MET A 205 5.94 -11.18 17.99
CA MET A 205 6.64 -9.91 17.89
C MET A 205 5.82 -8.82 18.60
N GLY A 206 6.41 -8.14 19.57
CA GLY A 206 5.86 -6.94 20.19
C GLY A 206 6.50 -5.67 19.62
N MET A 207 6.20 -4.53 20.24
CA MET A 207 6.76 -3.23 19.86
C MET A 207 7.46 -2.59 21.06
N GLY A 208 8.49 -1.79 20.79
CA GLY A 208 9.19 -1.00 21.79
C GLY A 208 8.69 0.45 21.85
N ASP A 209 9.51 1.34 22.41
CA ASP A 209 9.22 2.78 22.55
C ASP A 209 9.84 3.62 21.43
N LYS A 210 10.69 3.05 20.56
CA LYS A 210 11.43 3.81 19.53
C LYS A 210 11.07 3.36 18.12
N TYR A 211 11.10 4.33 17.21
CA TYR A 211 10.89 4.09 15.79
C TYR A 211 11.98 3.19 15.16
N GLN A 212 13.23 3.28 15.64
CA GLN A 212 14.31 2.42 15.14
C GLN A 212 14.08 0.95 15.49
N GLY A 213 13.61 0.64 16.71
CA GLY A 213 13.23 -0.71 17.10
C GLY A 213 12.03 -1.23 16.34
N TYR A 214 11.06 -0.36 16.05
CA TYR A 214 9.91 -0.70 15.21
C TYR A 214 10.32 -1.24 13.84
N ASN A 215 11.39 -0.72 13.22
CA ASN A 215 11.87 -1.28 11.95
C ASN A 215 12.36 -2.73 12.07
N ASN A 216 12.87 -3.15 13.24
CA ASN A 216 13.27 -4.54 13.46
C ASN A 216 12.06 -5.48 13.51
N THR A 217 10.92 -4.98 14.01
CA THR A 217 9.68 -5.78 14.13
C THR A 217 9.02 -6.04 12.78
N LEU A 218 9.41 -5.34 11.71
CA LEU A 218 8.94 -5.59 10.35
C LEU A 218 9.33 -6.98 9.84
N GLN A 219 10.35 -7.62 10.43
CA GLN A 219 10.74 -9.01 10.14
C GLN A 219 9.83 -10.06 10.80
N LYS A 220 8.70 -9.65 11.40
CA LYS A 220 7.68 -10.56 11.96
C LYS A 220 7.16 -11.61 10.98
N THR A 221 7.32 -11.39 9.68
CA THR A 221 6.94 -12.37 8.64
C THR A 221 7.71 -13.68 8.75
N GLU A 222 8.96 -13.64 9.23
CA GLU A 222 9.74 -14.86 9.50
C GLU A 222 9.03 -15.74 10.52
N LEU A 223 8.59 -15.15 11.64
CA LEU A 223 7.82 -15.87 12.67
C LEU A 223 6.54 -16.50 12.08
N ILE A 224 5.80 -15.74 11.27
CA ILE A 224 4.55 -16.22 10.66
C ILE A 224 4.80 -17.44 9.77
N PHE A 225 5.85 -17.41 8.95
CA PHE A 225 6.17 -18.53 8.06
C PHE A 225 6.65 -19.76 8.82
N GLU A 226 7.27 -19.58 9.98
CA GLU A 226 7.65 -20.66 10.91
C GLU A 226 6.53 -21.02 11.90
N GLY A 227 5.26 -20.77 11.54
CA GLY A 227 4.11 -21.27 12.31
C GLY A 227 3.73 -20.43 13.54
N ASN A 228 4.31 -19.24 13.72
CA ASN A 228 4.01 -18.32 14.81
C ASN A 228 3.16 -17.12 14.32
N PRO A 229 1.82 -17.25 14.21
CA PRO A 229 0.96 -16.20 13.69
C PRO A 229 0.90 -15.00 14.63
N TYR A 230 0.92 -13.77 14.11
CA TYR A 230 0.69 -12.59 14.95
C TYR A 230 -0.79 -12.48 15.35
N VAL A 231 -1.01 -12.02 16.57
CA VAL A 231 -2.37 -11.74 17.10
C VAL A 231 -2.67 -10.25 17.16
N VAL A 232 -1.63 -9.45 17.01
CA VAL A 232 -1.65 -7.99 17.07
C VAL A 232 -0.89 -7.46 15.87
N ASP A 233 -1.55 -6.61 15.09
CA ASP A 233 -0.89 -5.83 14.03
C ASP A 233 -0.76 -4.37 14.47
N PHE A 234 0.45 -3.96 14.84
CA PHE A 234 0.70 -2.61 15.29
C PHE A 234 0.47 -1.54 14.22
N GLY A 235 0.60 -1.88 12.93
CA GLY A 235 0.26 -0.97 11.85
C GLY A 235 -1.24 -0.65 11.85
N VAL A 236 -2.07 -1.68 12.03
CA VAL A 236 -3.52 -1.50 12.22
C VAL A 236 -3.81 -0.72 13.51
N MET A 237 -3.12 -1.04 14.61
CA MET A 237 -3.34 -0.35 15.89
C MET A 237 -3.05 1.14 15.83
N ILE A 238 -1.99 1.57 15.12
CA ILE A 238 -1.69 2.99 14.93
C ILE A 238 -2.88 3.72 14.30
N GLU A 239 -3.56 3.08 13.35
CA GLU A 239 -4.75 3.65 12.70
C GLU A 239 -5.99 3.60 13.60
N THR A 240 -6.25 2.47 14.26
CA THR A 240 -7.47 2.26 15.04
C THR A 240 -7.47 3.04 16.35
N SER A 241 -6.30 3.21 16.97
CA SER A 241 -6.11 4.04 18.16
C SER A 241 -6.43 5.51 17.88
N LYS A 242 -6.03 6.04 16.71
CA LYS A 242 -6.41 7.40 16.28
C LYS A 242 -7.92 7.56 16.11
N LEU A 243 -8.60 6.49 15.70
CA LEU A 243 -10.05 6.46 15.53
C LEU A 243 -10.81 6.16 16.83
N GLY A 244 -10.10 6.00 17.96
CA GLY A 244 -10.70 5.70 19.26
C GLY A 244 -11.34 4.31 19.33
N ILE A 245 -10.94 3.38 18.47
CA ILE A 245 -11.41 2.00 18.52
C ILE A 245 -10.59 1.29 19.62
N PRO A 246 -11.24 0.82 20.71
CA PRO A 246 -10.54 0.16 21.81
C PRO A 246 -10.00 -1.20 21.37
N LEU A 247 -8.95 -1.69 22.04
CA LEU A 247 -8.50 -3.05 21.83
C LEU A 247 -9.57 -4.04 22.32
N PRO A 248 -9.76 -5.17 21.62
CA PRO A 248 -10.63 -6.22 22.12
C PRO A 248 -10.16 -6.69 23.49
N LYS A 249 -11.07 -6.74 24.48
CA LYS A 249 -10.78 -7.27 25.82
C LYS A 249 -10.18 -8.68 25.80
N LEU A 250 -10.54 -9.48 24.79
CA LEU A 250 -9.96 -10.79 24.56
C LEU A 250 -8.43 -10.73 24.48
N LEU A 251 -7.81 -9.69 23.90
CA LEU A 251 -6.34 -9.59 23.85
C LEU A 251 -5.72 -9.49 25.25
N VAL A 252 -6.34 -8.71 26.14
CA VAL A 252 -5.93 -8.60 27.55
C VAL A 252 -6.12 -9.93 28.27
N ASP A 253 -7.24 -10.61 28.03
CA ASP A 253 -7.51 -11.94 28.60
C ASP A 253 -6.45 -12.96 28.16
N ARG A 254 -6.01 -12.92 26.90
CA ARG A 254 -4.98 -13.82 26.36
C ARG A 254 -3.61 -13.60 27.02
N LEU A 255 -3.24 -12.34 27.28
CA LEU A 255 -2.04 -12.04 28.07
C LEU A 255 -2.18 -12.62 29.48
N SER A 256 -3.34 -12.42 30.11
CA SER A 256 -3.57 -12.91 31.46
C SER A 256 -3.50 -14.43 31.55
N ARG A 257 -4.01 -15.14 30.54
CA ARG A 257 -4.01 -16.61 30.46
C ARG A 257 -2.69 -17.20 29.96
N CYS A 258 -1.73 -16.36 29.58
CA CYS A 258 -0.48 -16.79 28.96
C CYS A 258 -0.69 -17.72 27.77
N GLU A 259 -1.64 -17.37 26.90
CA GLU A 259 -1.83 -18.08 25.62
C GLU A 259 -0.70 -17.83 24.62
N ILE A 260 0.22 -16.93 24.96
CA ILE A 260 1.43 -16.62 24.22
C ILE A 260 2.58 -16.86 25.18
N ASP A 261 3.50 -17.75 24.84
CA ASP A 261 4.60 -18.11 25.73
C ASP A 261 5.63 -17.00 25.79
N MET A 262 5.89 -16.36 24.64
CA MET A 262 6.99 -15.43 24.46
C MET A 262 6.62 -14.21 23.61
N TRP A 263 7.14 -13.05 24.02
CA TRP A 263 7.15 -11.83 23.25
C TRP A 263 8.58 -11.34 23.00
N LEU A 264 8.85 -10.97 21.74
CA LEU A 264 10.09 -10.33 21.32
C LEU A 264 9.87 -8.83 21.25
N ILE A 265 10.54 -8.09 22.12
CA ILE A 265 10.50 -6.62 22.16
C ILE A 265 11.84 -6.11 21.64
N PRO A 266 11.92 -5.06 20.82
CA PRO A 266 13.21 -4.49 20.43
C PRO A 266 14.13 -4.26 21.65
N ARG A 267 15.39 -4.64 21.51
CA ARG A 267 16.33 -4.70 22.63
C ARG A 267 16.51 -3.34 23.32
N GLY A 268 16.37 -3.33 24.64
CA GLY A 268 16.56 -2.13 25.46
C GLY A 268 15.46 -1.07 25.28
N GLU A 269 14.31 -1.47 24.74
CA GLU A 269 13.13 -0.62 24.58
C GLU A 269 12.04 -0.98 25.58
N GLN A 270 11.21 0.00 25.92
CA GLN A 270 10.07 -0.23 26.80
C GLN A 270 8.91 -0.88 26.01
N PRO A 271 8.34 -2.00 26.51
CA PRO A 271 7.34 -2.74 25.77
C PRO A 271 6.04 -1.95 25.63
N PHE A 272 5.52 -1.88 24.39
CA PHE A 272 4.22 -1.31 24.04
C PHE A 272 4.06 0.19 24.33
N GLU A 273 5.14 0.95 24.24
CA GLU A 273 5.20 2.38 24.57
C GLU A 273 5.31 3.29 23.34
N MET A 274 5.25 2.72 22.13
CA MET A 274 5.38 3.50 20.92
C MET A 274 4.26 4.54 20.80
N THR A 275 4.67 5.75 20.45
CA THR A 275 3.77 6.80 19.96
C THR A 275 3.65 6.67 18.45
N GLY A 276 2.42 6.59 17.94
CA GLY A 276 2.13 6.51 16.52
C GLY A 276 2.45 7.83 15.81
N TYR A 277 2.42 7.82 14.47
CA TYR A 277 2.68 9.03 13.68
C TYR A 277 1.58 10.11 13.82
N TYR A 278 0.45 9.80 14.45
CA TYR A 278 -0.57 10.78 14.85
C TYR A 278 -0.35 11.34 16.27
N GLU A 279 0.82 11.10 16.87
CA GLU A 279 1.21 11.54 18.22
C GLU A 279 0.33 10.96 19.35
N ASN A 280 -0.38 9.86 19.09
CA ASN A 280 -1.17 9.16 20.09
C ASN A 280 -0.49 7.86 20.54
N THR A 281 -0.80 7.42 21.77
CA THR A 281 -0.40 6.11 22.26
C THR A 281 -1.09 5.03 21.41
N VAL A 282 -0.30 4.07 20.92
CA VAL A 282 -0.77 3.01 20.01
C VAL A 282 -1.49 1.89 20.76
N VAL A 283 -0.98 1.56 21.96
CA VAL A 283 -1.48 0.50 22.81
C VAL A 283 -2.17 1.11 24.02
N ASP A 284 -3.31 0.56 24.42
CA ASP A 284 -3.99 1.06 25.60
C ASP A 284 -3.22 0.72 26.89
N LYS A 285 -3.50 1.50 27.93
CA LYS A 285 -2.85 1.34 29.23
C LYS A 285 -3.16 -0.02 29.86
N GLU A 286 -4.37 -0.54 29.65
CA GLU A 286 -4.82 -1.82 30.21
C GLU A 286 -4.00 -3.00 29.66
N PHE A 287 -3.78 -3.07 28.34
CA PHE A 287 -2.95 -4.11 27.73
C PHE A 287 -1.52 -4.04 28.23
N LYS A 288 -0.94 -2.83 28.33
CA LYS A 288 0.43 -2.65 28.81
C LYS A 288 0.57 -3.09 30.27
N GLU A 289 -0.35 -2.68 31.14
CA GLU A 289 -0.35 -3.08 32.55
C GLU A 289 -0.53 -4.59 32.72
N ALA A 290 -1.40 -5.21 31.91
CA ALA A 290 -1.54 -6.66 31.88
C ALA A 290 -0.26 -7.35 31.42
N PHE A 291 0.39 -6.85 30.35
CA PHE A 291 1.66 -7.40 29.87
C PHE A 291 2.73 -7.36 30.96
N LEU A 292 2.97 -6.19 31.57
CA LEU A 292 3.99 -6.02 32.60
C LEU A 292 3.69 -6.83 33.88
N LYS A 293 2.43 -7.20 34.11
CA LYS A 293 2.01 -8.04 35.24
C LYS A 293 2.30 -9.52 35.00
N TYR A 294 2.07 -10.02 33.78
CA TYR A 294 2.10 -11.45 33.47
C TYR A 294 3.33 -11.90 32.68
N TYR A 295 4.12 -10.96 32.15
CA TYR A 295 5.35 -11.25 31.40
C TYR A 295 6.54 -10.57 32.05
N GLN A 296 7.66 -11.28 32.07
CA GLN A 296 8.93 -10.78 32.58
C GLN A 296 10.02 -10.97 31.54
N LYS A 297 10.94 -10.01 31.46
CA LYS A 297 12.14 -10.17 30.66
C LYS A 297 13.01 -11.27 31.27
N THR A 298 13.21 -12.35 30.53
CA THR A 298 13.99 -13.51 30.98
C THR A 298 15.34 -13.60 30.29
N ASP A 299 15.45 -13.09 29.06
CA ASP A 299 16.67 -13.17 28.26
C ASP A 299 16.76 -12.01 27.26
N GLN A 300 17.84 -11.97 26.48
CA GLN A 300 18.03 -11.03 25.38
C GLN A 300 18.89 -11.65 24.27
N SER A 301 18.63 -11.24 23.04
CA SER A 301 19.38 -11.58 21.83
C SER A 301 20.14 -10.36 21.30
N GLU A 302 20.65 -10.42 20.06
CA GLU A 302 21.31 -9.27 19.46
C GLU A 302 20.34 -8.10 19.29
N TYR A 303 19.14 -8.35 18.77
CA TYR A 303 18.15 -7.33 18.40
C TYR A 303 16.90 -7.28 19.28
N PHE A 304 16.66 -8.29 20.13
CA PHE A 304 15.42 -8.39 20.91
C PHE A 304 15.66 -8.71 22.39
N ASP A 305 14.83 -8.13 23.24
CA ASP A 305 14.60 -8.59 24.59
C ASP A 305 13.49 -9.65 24.58
N ILE A 306 13.74 -10.76 25.28
CA ILE A 306 12.84 -11.91 25.33
C ILE A 306 12.02 -11.82 26.62
N TRP A 307 10.71 -11.70 26.46
CA TRP A 307 9.74 -11.63 27.54
C TRP A 307 8.91 -12.89 27.58
N GLN A 308 8.97 -13.64 28.67
CA GLN A 308 8.22 -14.88 28.85
C GLN A 308 7.13 -14.71 29.89
N CYS A 309 6.06 -15.48 29.73
CA CYS A 309 5.01 -15.52 30.75
C CYS A 309 5.59 -16.00 32.09
N SER A 310 5.20 -15.34 33.18
CA SER A 310 5.65 -15.60 34.55
C SER A 310 4.65 -16.42 35.38
N ARG A 311 3.53 -16.88 34.79
CA ARG A 311 2.63 -17.80 35.49
C ARG A 311 3.28 -19.19 35.58
N PRO A 312 3.22 -19.83 36.77
CA PRO A 312 3.71 -21.20 36.97
C PRO A 312 2.88 -22.25 36.24
#